data_AF-A0A2D0PCV9-F1
#
_entry.id   AF-A0A2D0PCV9-F1
#
_cell.length_a   1.000
_cell.length_b   1.000
_cell.length_c   1.000
_cell.angle_alpha   90.00
_cell.angle_beta   90.00
_cell.angle_gamma   90.00
#
_symmetry.space_group_name_H-M   'P 1'
#
loop_
_entity.id
_entity.type
_entity.pdbx_description
1 polymer ?
#
loop_
_entity_poly.entity_id
_entity_poly.type
_entity_poly.pdbx_seq_one_letter_code
_entity_poly.pdbx_strand_id
1 'polypeptide(L)'
;MAARVIAIISAIALAFGFIECGRCPYEKFTPNHSFCKPPNPSCNILQRGVGAGDRMKILKLHNDYRAKVAAGQETEAGGLPPAANMLEMVWDDELAAVAQKHAEQCHFGA
;
A
#
# COMPACT_ATOMS: atom_id res chain seq x y z
N MET A 1 31.76 41.15 15.72
CA MET A 1 30.80 40.35 16.53
C MET A 1 29.71 39.74 15.65
N ALA A 2 28.99 40.54 14.84
CA ALA A 2 27.90 40.05 13.96
C ALA A 2 28.31 38.99 12.92
N ALA A 3 29.48 39.13 12.27
CA ALA A 3 29.93 38.18 11.24
C ALA A 3 30.19 36.75 11.77
N ARG A 4 30.56 36.61 13.05
CA ARG A 4 30.76 35.30 13.68
C ARG A 4 29.45 34.64 14.08
N VAL A 5 28.43 35.43 14.43
CA VAL A 5 27.07 34.93 14.74
C VAL A 5 26.38 34.41 13.47
N ILE A 6 26.54 35.10 12.34
CA ILE A 6 25.95 34.69 11.05
C ILE A 6 26.57 33.38 10.54
N ALA A 7 27.89 33.21 10.68
CA ALA A 7 28.60 31.98 10.30
C ALA A 7 28.18 30.76 11.15
N ILE A 8 27.86 30.96 12.44
CA ILE A 8 27.40 29.88 13.33
C ILE A 8 25.95 29.49 13.01
N ILE A 9 25.06 30.45 12.73
CA ILE A 9 23.67 30.16 12.35
C ILE A 9 23.60 29.42 11.01
N SER A 10 24.46 29.77 10.06
CA SER A 10 24.55 29.07 8.77
C SER A 10 25.18 27.68 8.89
N ALA A 11 26.12 27.47 9.81
CA ALA A 11 26.64 26.14 10.15
C ALA A 11 25.60 25.24 10.85
N ILE A 12 24.73 25.81 11.70
CA ILE A 12 23.61 25.12 12.36
C ILE A 12 22.53 24.75 11.34
N ALA A 13 22.17 25.64 10.41
CA ALA A 13 21.23 25.30 9.32
C ALA A 13 21.77 24.19 8.39
N LEU A 14 23.09 24.08 8.22
CA LEU A 14 23.74 22.97 7.50
C LEU A 14 23.88 21.69 8.34
N ALA A 15 23.96 21.80 9.67
CA ALA A 15 24.06 20.65 10.59
C ALA A 15 22.71 20.09 11.06
N PHE A 16 21.65 20.89 11.03
CA PHE A 16 20.27 20.50 11.36
C PHE A 16 19.36 20.48 10.12
N GLY A 17 19.89 20.85 8.95
CA GLY A 17 19.22 20.75 7.66
C GLY A 17 19.25 19.35 7.04
N PHE A 18 19.60 18.31 7.81
CA PHE A 18 19.43 16.93 7.39
C PHE A 18 17.96 16.54 7.52
N ILE A 19 17.17 16.90 6.49
CA ILE A 19 16.34 15.96 5.75
C ILE A 19 15.59 14.94 6.65
N GLU A 20 14.33 15.20 7.02
CA GLU A 20 13.38 14.14 7.41
C GLU A 20 12.88 13.35 6.17
N CYS A 21 13.76 13.02 5.24
CA CYS A 21 13.43 12.05 4.19
C CYS A 21 13.83 10.67 4.70
N GLY A 22 12.86 9.88 5.15
CA GLY A 22 13.13 8.48 5.50
C GLY A 22 12.21 7.83 6.52
N ARG A 23 11.32 8.58 7.20
CA ARG A 23 10.42 7.97 8.18
C ARG A 23 9.14 7.48 7.50
N CYS A 24 8.76 6.22 7.77
CA CYS A 24 7.58 5.61 7.18
C CYS A 24 6.30 6.27 7.70
N PRO A 25 5.33 6.67 6.84
CA PRO A 25 4.13 7.39 7.28
C PRO A 25 3.21 6.56 8.19
N TYR A 26 3.32 5.22 8.15
CA TYR A 26 2.51 4.31 8.96
C TYR A 26 3.15 3.89 10.28
N GLU A 27 4.36 4.35 10.56
CA GLU A 27 5.04 4.03 11.82
C GLU A 27 4.26 4.57 13.04
N LYS A 28 3.50 5.65 12.85
CA LYS A 28 2.58 6.21 13.86
C LYS A 28 1.50 5.23 14.32
N PHE A 29 1.14 4.25 13.50
CA PHE A 29 0.13 3.23 13.85
C PHE A 29 0.78 2.03 14.51
N THR A 30 1.87 1.53 13.93
CA THR A 30 2.68 0.45 14.52
C THR A 30 4.10 0.49 13.95
N PRO A 31 5.14 0.26 14.77
CA PRO A 31 6.53 0.20 14.30
C PRO A 31 6.77 -0.87 13.21
N ASN A 32 5.95 -1.92 13.18
CA ASN A 32 6.09 -3.06 12.27
C ASN A 32 5.05 -3.07 11.13
N HIS A 33 4.50 -1.91 10.77
CA HIS A 33 3.47 -1.81 9.72
C HIS A 33 3.99 -2.38 8.39
N SER A 34 3.16 -3.13 7.66
CA SER A 34 3.55 -3.80 6.40
C SER A 34 4.20 -2.85 5.39
N PHE A 35 3.67 -1.63 5.27
CA PHE A 35 4.23 -0.60 4.37
C PHE A 35 5.67 -0.20 4.73
N CYS A 36 6.04 -0.28 6.00
CA CYS A 36 7.34 0.16 6.49
C CYS A 36 8.42 -0.92 6.33
N LYS A 37 8.04 -2.14 5.95
CA LYS A 37 9.00 -3.23 5.76
C LYS A 37 9.81 -2.99 4.48
N PRO A 38 11.16 -3.06 4.53
CA PRO A 38 11.96 -3.10 3.33
C PRO A 38 11.69 -4.41 2.55
N PRO A 39 11.96 -4.46 1.23
CA PRO A 39 11.88 -5.71 0.48
C PRO A 39 12.75 -6.81 1.11
N ASN A 40 12.26 -8.04 1.10
CA ASN A 40 13.03 -9.18 1.63
C ASN A 40 14.26 -9.42 0.73
N PRO A 41 15.49 -9.34 1.26
CA PRO A 41 16.71 -9.49 0.46
C PRO A 41 16.86 -10.89 -0.16
N SER A 42 16.19 -11.90 0.40
CA SER A 42 16.17 -13.26 -0.16
C SER A 42 15.19 -13.40 -1.34
N CYS A 43 14.35 -12.39 -1.60
CA CYS A 43 13.42 -12.43 -2.71
C CYS A 43 14.00 -11.80 -3.98
N ASN A 44 14.12 -12.61 -5.04
CA ASN A 44 14.42 -12.10 -6.37
C ASN A 44 13.17 -11.53 -7.03
N ILE A 45 12.91 -10.24 -6.82
CA ILE A 45 11.74 -9.54 -7.36
C ILE A 45 11.96 -9.23 -8.84
N LEU A 46 11.29 -9.99 -9.71
CA LEU A 46 11.37 -9.81 -11.16
C LEU A 46 10.58 -8.60 -11.67
N GLN A 47 9.43 -8.33 -11.07
CA GLN A 47 8.53 -7.24 -11.44
C GLN A 47 7.83 -6.68 -10.20
N ARG A 48 7.44 -5.41 -10.25
CA ARG A 48 6.71 -4.71 -9.19
C ARG A 48 5.46 -4.06 -9.74
N GLY A 49 4.45 -3.96 -8.89
CA GLY A 49 3.21 -3.29 -9.17
C GLY A 49 2.30 -4.09 -10.09
N VAL A 50 1.14 -3.50 -10.34
CA VAL A 50 0.11 -4.03 -11.23
C VAL A 50 -0.14 -2.99 -12.31
N GLY A 51 -0.01 -3.39 -13.57
CA GLY A 51 -0.21 -2.50 -14.72
C GLY A 51 -1.66 -2.03 -14.82
N ALA A 52 -1.90 -0.90 -15.49
CA ALA A 52 -3.24 -0.30 -15.57
C ALA A 52 -4.31 -1.26 -16.12
N GLY A 53 -3.98 -2.06 -17.14
CA GLY A 53 -4.88 -3.08 -17.68
C GLY A 53 -5.20 -4.19 -16.67
N ASP A 54 -4.22 -4.65 -15.91
CA ASP A 54 -4.42 -5.67 -14.88
C ASP A 54 -5.21 -5.11 -13.68
N ARG A 55 -5.00 -3.84 -13.30
CA ARG A 55 -5.81 -3.17 -12.27
C ARG A 55 -7.28 -3.16 -12.66
N MET A 56 -7.59 -2.77 -13.90
CA MET A 56 -8.96 -2.79 -14.42
C MET A 56 -9.53 -4.21 -14.43
N LYS A 57 -8.73 -5.20 -14.84
CA LYS A 57 -9.15 -6.60 -14.86
C LYS A 57 -9.45 -7.14 -13.46
N ILE A 58 -8.58 -6.88 -12.48
CA ILE A 58 -8.77 -7.28 -11.09
C ILE A 58 -10.05 -6.66 -10.54
N LEU A 59 -10.24 -5.35 -10.72
CA LEU A 59 -11.41 -4.63 -10.22
C LEU A 59 -12.70 -5.17 -10.85
N LYS A 60 -12.69 -5.34 -12.18
CA LYS A 60 -13.83 -5.90 -12.92
C LYS A 60 -14.20 -7.29 -12.41
N LEU A 61 -13.23 -8.19 -12.26
CA LEU A 61 -13.49 -9.56 -11.78
C LEU A 61 -14.11 -9.57 -10.37
N HIS A 62 -13.62 -8.72 -9.46
CA HIS A 62 -14.20 -8.59 -8.14
C HIS A 62 -15.63 -8.05 -8.19
N ASN A 63 -15.88 -6.99 -8.96
CA ASN A 63 -17.19 -6.36 -9.04
C ASN A 63 -18.22 -7.24 -9.75
N ASP A 64 -17.84 -7.95 -10.82
CA ASP A 64 -18.70 -8.93 -11.50
C ASP A 64 -19.14 -10.03 -10.52
N TYR A 65 -18.20 -10.56 -9.73
CA TYR A 65 -18.50 -11.61 -8.76
C TYR A 65 -19.34 -11.09 -7.59
N ARG A 66 -19.02 -9.92 -7.06
CA ARG A 66 -19.82 -9.25 -6.02
C ARG A 66 -21.25 -8.99 -6.49
N ALA A 67 -21.44 -8.58 -7.75
CA ALA A 67 -22.75 -8.39 -8.34
C ALA A 67 -23.53 -9.71 -8.49
N LYS A 68 -22.85 -10.78 -8.93
CA LYS A 68 -23.43 -12.15 -8.98
C LYS A 68 -23.94 -12.59 -7.61
N VAL A 69 -23.12 -12.41 -6.57
CA VAL A 69 -23.50 -12.71 -5.18
C VAL A 69 -24.65 -11.82 -4.72
N ALA A 70 -24.58 -10.51 -4.99
CA ALA A 70 -25.62 -9.56 -4.58
C ALA A 70 -27.00 -9.88 -5.18
N ALA A 71 -27.02 -10.40 -6.41
CA ALA A 71 -28.23 -10.85 -7.08
C ALA A 71 -28.74 -12.22 -6.59
N GLY A 72 -28.04 -12.89 -5.68
CA GLY A 72 -28.38 -14.25 -5.22
C GLY A 72 -28.18 -15.30 -6.31
N GLN A 73 -27.28 -15.05 -7.27
CA GLN A 73 -27.02 -15.92 -8.42
C GLN A 73 -25.79 -16.82 -8.23
N GLU A 74 -25.16 -16.81 -7.05
CA GLU A 74 -24.00 -17.65 -6.75
C GLU A 74 -24.42 -19.04 -6.27
N THR A 75 -24.20 -20.06 -7.10
CA THR A 75 -24.61 -21.46 -6.88
C THR A 75 -23.50 -22.36 -6.34
N GLU A 76 -22.23 -22.04 -6.58
CA GLU A 76 -21.09 -22.92 -6.32
C GLU A 76 -20.69 -22.95 -4.84
N ALA A 77 -21.03 -21.90 -4.09
CA ALA A 77 -20.76 -21.77 -2.66
C ALA A 77 -21.99 -22.13 -1.80
N GLY A 78 -22.78 -23.12 -2.23
CA GLY A 78 -23.98 -23.56 -1.49
C GLY A 78 -25.21 -22.67 -1.66
N GLY A 79 -25.26 -21.84 -2.70
CA GLY A 79 -26.40 -20.94 -2.97
C GLY A 79 -26.41 -19.73 -2.04
N LEU A 80 -25.49 -18.77 -2.24
CA LEU A 80 -25.44 -17.59 -1.38
C LEU A 80 -26.70 -16.72 -1.57
N PRO A 81 -27.32 -16.22 -0.48
CA PRO A 81 -28.49 -15.36 -0.58
C PRO A 81 -28.13 -13.99 -1.20
N PRO A 82 -29.11 -13.29 -1.79
CA PRO A 82 -28.89 -11.93 -2.29
C PRO A 82 -28.47 -10.98 -1.16
N ALA A 83 -27.65 -9.98 -1.50
CA ALA A 83 -27.14 -9.01 -0.55
C ALA A 83 -27.88 -7.67 -0.64
N ALA A 84 -28.28 -7.12 0.51
CA ALA A 84 -29.05 -5.88 0.56
C ALA A 84 -28.25 -4.60 0.23
N ASN A 85 -26.92 -4.62 0.40
CA ASN A 85 -26.07 -3.44 0.24
C ASN A 85 -24.62 -3.79 -0.17
N MET A 86 -24.47 -4.50 -1.29
CA MET A 86 -23.14 -4.87 -1.82
C MET A 86 -22.63 -3.79 -2.78
N LEU A 87 -21.81 -2.87 -2.29
CA LEU A 87 -21.29 -1.76 -3.09
C LEU A 87 -20.20 -2.19 -4.09
N GLU A 88 -20.09 -1.45 -5.19
CA GLU A 88 -19.01 -1.58 -6.15
C GLU A 88 -17.67 -1.19 -5.51
N MET A 89 -16.63 -1.99 -5.73
CA MET A 89 -15.28 -1.66 -5.29
C MET A 89 -14.64 -0.66 -6.25
N VAL A 90 -13.80 0.21 -5.69
CA VAL A 90 -12.91 1.08 -6.45
C VAL A 90 -11.46 0.69 -6.19
N TRP A 91 -10.58 1.01 -7.13
CA TRP A 91 -9.15 0.86 -6.91
C TRP A 91 -8.65 1.95 -5.95
N ASP A 92 -7.85 1.55 -4.98
CA ASP A 92 -7.22 2.44 -4.01
C ASP A 92 -5.70 2.28 -4.08
N ASP A 93 -5.00 3.36 -4.44
CA ASP A 93 -3.55 3.34 -4.64
C ASP A 93 -2.77 3.21 -3.33
N GLU A 94 -3.33 3.67 -2.20
CA GLU A 94 -2.73 3.52 -0.88
C GLU A 94 -2.70 2.05 -0.47
N LEU A 95 -3.85 1.36 -0.57
CA LEU A 95 -3.97 -0.06 -0.32
C LEU A 95 -3.11 -0.88 -1.27
N ALA A 96 -3.05 -0.52 -2.56
CA ALA A 96 -2.18 -1.17 -3.53
C ALA A 96 -0.69 -1.06 -3.16
N ALA A 97 -0.26 0.10 -2.66
CA ALA A 97 1.12 0.31 -2.24
C ALA A 97 1.47 -0.50 -0.97
N VAL A 98 0.54 -0.59 0.00
CA VAL A 98 0.70 -1.47 1.18
C VAL A 98 0.76 -2.95 0.76
N ALA A 99 -0.12 -3.37 -0.14
CA ALA A 99 -0.13 -4.73 -0.67
C ALA A 99 1.17 -5.07 -1.42
N GLN A 100 1.71 -4.13 -2.21
CA GLN A 100 2.99 -4.32 -2.88
C GLN A 100 4.13 -4.48 -1.86
N LYS A 101 4.20 -3.66 -0.80
CA LYS A 101 5.21 -3.79 0.27
C LYS A 101 5.14 -5.14 0.97
N HIS A 102 3.95 -5.67 1.15
CA HIS A 102 3.74 -7.02 1.67
C HIS A 102 4.20 -8.10 0.66
N ALA A 103 3.84 -7.97 -0.63
CA ALA A 103 4.26 -8.89 -1.68
C ALA A 103 5.78 -8.96 -1.86
N GLU A 104 6.49 -7.84 -1.65
CA GLU A 104 7.97 -7.78 -1.65
C GLU A 104 8.63 -8.57 -0.52
N GLN A 105 7.85 -9.12 0.44
CA GLN A 105 8.35 -10.05 1.45
C GLN A 105 8.45 -11.48 0.92
N CYS A 106 7.71 -11.81 -0.15
CA CYS A 106 7.69 -13.12 -0.80
C CYS A 106 7.41 -14.29 0.14
N HIS A 107 6.57 -14.05 1.14
CA HIS A 107 6.06 -15.06 2.06
C HIS A 107 4.61 -15.34 1.73
N PHE A 108 4.30 -16.56 1.31
CA PHE A 108 2.92 -17.00 1.05
C PHE A 108 2.33 -17.60 2.33
N GLY A 109 1.18 -17.09 2.77
CA GLY A 109 0.55 -17.47 4.03
C GLY A 109 1.17 -16.69 5.21
N ALA A 110 0.48 -15.64 5.63
CA ALA A 110 0.76 -14.95 6.87
C ALA A 110 0.16 -15.71 8.05
#